data_AF-A0A2R6BZT8-F1
#
_entry.id   AF-A0A2R6BZT8-F1
#
_cell.length_a   1.000
_cell.length_b   1.000
_cell.length_c   1.000
_cell.angle_alpha   90.00
_cell.angle_beta   90.00
_cell.angle_gamma   90.00
#
_symmetry.space_group_name_H-M   'P 1'
#
loop_
_entity.id
_entity.type
_entity.pdbx_description
1 polymer ?
#
loop_
_entity_poly.entity_id
_entity_poly.type
_entity_poly.pdbx_seq_one_letter_code
_entity_poly.pdbx_strand_id
1 'polypeptide(L)'
;MRLWSIHPKYLDVHGFLGLWREALLAQKALLGLTKGYANHPQLIRFKCTADPVLYVGSYLYYVYVEGLARGYHLDKSKIIKYDLTIRLPVTEGQVNYEFKHLLKKLKKRI
;
A
#
# COMPACT_ATOMS: atom_id res chain seq x y z
N MET A 1 7.83 5.22 4.52
CA MET A 1 6.72 4.28 4.27
C MET A 1 5.47 5.09 4.01
N ARG A 2 4.95 5.03 2.79
CA ARG A 2 3.68 5.62 2.39
C ARG A 2 2.84 4.62 1.59
N LEU A 3 1.84 4.08 2.24
CA LEU A 3 0.74 3.35 1.65
C LEU A 3 -0.34 4.36 1.25
N TRP A 4 -0.89 4.17 0.07
CA TRP A 4 -1.95 5.01 -0.48
C TRP A 4 -3.28 4.25 -0.43
N SER A 5 -4.32 4.92 0.00
CA SER A 5 -5.72 4.49 -0.12
C SER A 5 -6.32 4.91 -1.46
N ILE A 6 -5.70 5.89 -2.14
CA ILE A 6 -5.96 6.21 -3.55
C ILE A 6 -5.57 5.02 -4.44
N HIS A 7 -6.38 4.79 -5.48
CA HIS A 7 -6.11 3.75 -6.46
C HIS A 7 -4.72 3.93 -7.11
N PRO A 8 -3.86 2.89 -7.15
CA PRO A 8 -2.49 3.03 -7.66
C PRO A 8 -2.38 3.47 -9.13
N LYS A 9 -3.46 3.35 -9.91
CA LYS A 9 -3.58 3.90 -11.28
C LYS A 9 -3.25 5.40 -11.39
N TYR A 10 -3.45 6.16 -10.31
CA TYR A 10 -3.16 7.60 -10.28
C TYR A 10 -1.70 7.92 -9.92
N LEU A 11 -0.89 6.90 -9.64
CA LEU A 11 0.54 7.06 -9.35
C LEU A 11 1.35 7.01 -10.65
N ASP A 12 2.35 7.89 -10.73
CA ASP A 12 3.41 7.82 -11.73
C ASP A 12 4.27 6.56 -11.53
N VAL A 13 5.12 6.25 -12.51
CA VAL A 13 5.97 5.05 -12.47
C VAL A 13 6.79 4.97 -11.17
N HIS A 14 7.43 6.08 -10.79
CA HIS A 14 8.23 6.14 -9.57
C HIS A 14 7.38 6.00 -8.30
N GLY A 15 6.19 6.63 -8.26
CA GLY A 15 5.26 6.50 -7.15
C GLY A 15 4.72 5.08 -7.00
N PHE A 16 4.42 4.40 -8.11
CA PHE A 16 3.92 3.04 -8.14
C PHE A 16 4.98 2.03 -7.67
N LEU A 17 6.20 2.10 -8.22
CA LEU A 17 7.30 1.23 -7.79
C LEU A 17 7.69 1.47 -6.32
N GLY A 18 7.63 2.74 -5.88
CA GLY A 18 7.81 3.10 -4.48
C GLY A 18 6.73 2.47 -3.59
N LEU A 19 5.46 2.57 -4.00
CA LEU A 19 4.34 1.99 -3.28
C LEU A 19 4.52 0.47 -3.10
N TRP A 20 4.90 -0.25 -4.16
CA TRP A 20 5.14 -1.69 -4.08
C TRP A 20 6.21 -2.04 -3.02
N ARG A 21 7.36 -1.35 -3.05
CA ARG A 21 8.45 -1.58 -2.09
C ARG A 21 8.03 -1.26 -0.66
N GLU A 22 7.30 -0.17 -0.47
CA GLU A 22 6.83 0.25 0.85
C GLU A 22 5.71 -0.65 1.40
N ALA A 23 4.85 -1.20 0.55
CA ALA A 23 3.84 -2.18 0.93
C ALA A 23 4.46 -3.53 1.34
N LEU A 24 5.51 -3.98 0.64
CA LEU A 24 6.28 -5.16 1.07
C LEU A 24 6.99 -4.92 2.41
N LEU A 25 7.52 -3.71 2.62
CA LEU A 25 8.09 -3.33 3.91
C LEU A 25 7.03 -3.30 5.01
N ALA A 26 5.81 -2.86 4.72
CA ALA A 26 4.68 -2.89 5.65
C ALA A 26 4.32 -4.32 6.05
N GLN A 27 4.28 -5.25 5.09
CA GLN A 27 4.08 -6.68 5.36
C GLN A 27 5.17 -7.21 6.30
N LYS A 28 6.45 -6.93 6.01
CA LYS A 28 7.57 -7.34 6.88
C LYS A 28 7.48 -6.72 8.28
N ALA A 29 7.06 -5.47 8.39
CA ALA A 29 6.90 -4.78 9.67
C ALA A 29 5.78 -5.39 10.52
N LEU A 30 4.67 -5.80 9.89
CA LEU A 30 3.55 -6.48 10.56
C LEU A 30 3.91 -7.91 11.00
N LEU A 31 4.86 -8.55 10.34
CA LEU A 31 5.44 -9.84 10.76
C LEU A 31 6.50 -9.72 11.85
N GLY A 32 6.83 -8.52 12.31
CA GLY A 32 7.92 -8.30 13.28
C GLY A 32 9.33 -8.47 12.71
N LEU A 33 9.47 -8.57 11.37
CA LEU A 33 10.77 -8.79 10.71
C LEU A 33 11.57 -7.50 10.48
N THR A 34 11.14 -6.36 11.04
CA THR A 34 11.81 -5.07 10.87
C THR A 34 12.01 -4.37 12.21
N LYS A 35 13.20 -3.80 12.44
CA LYS A 35 13.51 -3.03 13.66
C LYS A 35 12.94 -1.61 13.67
N GLY A 36 12.80 -0.96 12.50
CA GLY A 36 12.53 0.48 12.39
C GLY A 36 11.12 0.90 11.94
N TYR A 37 10.19 -0.04 11.70
CA TYR A 37 8.88 0.29 11.11
C TYR A 37 7.68 -0.30 11.85
N ALA A 38 7.89 -1.06 12.92
CA ALA A 38 6.83 -1.73 13.65
C ALA A 38 5.75 -0.75 14.15
N ASN A 39 6.13 0.47 14.56
CA ASN A 39 5.21 1.48 15.12
C ASN A 39 4.78 2.55 14.12
N HIS A 40 4.92 2.30 12.81
CA HIS A 40 4.60 3.29 11.81
C HIS A 40 3.07 3.59 11.78
N PRO A 41 2.63 4.86 11.81
CA PRO A 41 1.20 5.22 11.91
C PRO A 41 0.32 4.61 10.82
N GLN A 42 0.85 4.45 9.61
CA GLN A 42 0.09 3.82 8.51
C GLN A 42 -0.17 2.33 8.69
N LEU A 43 0.56 1.65 9.59
CA LEU A 43 0.30 0.25 9.91
C LEU A 43 -0.89 0.10 10.85
N ILE A 44 -1.28 1.15 11.58
CA ILE A 44 -2.37 1.10 12.56
C ILE A 44 -3.65 0.57 11.92
N ARG A 45 -3.99 1.02 10.71
CA ARG A 45 -5.19 0.55 9.99
C ARG A 45 -5.21 -0.95 9.72
N PHE A 46 -4.04 -1.58 9.59
CA PHE A 46 -3.90 -3.03 9.44
C PHE A 46 -3.85 -3.72 10.80
N LYS A 47 -3.15 -3.13 11.78
CA LYS A 47 -3.06 -3.65 13.15
C LYS A 47 -4.41 -3.72 13.86
N CYS A 48 -5.34 -2.82 13.54
CA CYS A 48 -6.70 -2.82 14.07
C CYS A 48 -7.64 -3.84 13.41
N THR A 49 -7.12 -4.78 12.62
CA THR A 49 -7.89 -5.85 11.98
C THR A 49 -7.61 -7.20 12.65
N ALA A 50 -8.43 -8.20 12.38
CA ALA A 50 -8.27 -9.55 12.93
C ALA A 50 -6.98 -10.25 12.45
N ASP A 51 -6.51 -9.95 11.23
CA ASP A 51 -5.28 -10.51 10.65
C ASP A 51 -4.53 -9.42 9.86
N PRO A 52 -3.64 -8.65 10.51
CA PRO A 52 -2.94 -7.54 9.86
C PRO A 52 -2.14 -7.96 8.61
N VAL A 53 -1.59 -9.17 8.61
CA VAL A 53 -0.79 -9.71 7.50
C VAL A 53 -1.67 -10.05 6.31
N LEU A 54 -2.85 -10.63 6.56
CA LEU A 54 -3.84 -10.87 5.51
C LEU A 54 -4.31 -9.58 4.85
N TYR A 55 -4.63 -8.55 5.64
CA TYR A 55 -5.13 -7.28 5.08
C TYR A 55 -4.07 -6.52 4.27
N VAL A 56 -2.82 -6.47 4.75
CA VAL A 56 -1.73 -5.85 3.97
C VAL A 56 -1.38 -6.66 2.73
N GLY A 57 -1.45 -7.99 2.80
CA GLY A 57 -1.21 -8.85 1.65
C GLY A 57 -2.31 -8.75 0.59
N SER A 58 -3.57 -8.56 1.01
CA SER A 58 -4.68 -8.27 0.10
C SER A 58 -4.53 -6.92 -0.58
N TYR A 59 -4.06 -5.90 0.16
CA TYR A 59 -3.67 -4.62 -0.42
C TYR A 59 -2.54 -4.78 -1.46
N LEU A 60 -1.49 -5.53 -1.12
CA LEU A 60 -0.38 -5.85 -2.03
C LEU A 60 -0.88 -6.55 -3.30
N TYR A 61 -1.86 -7.45 -3.18
CA TYR A 61 -2.44 -8.15 -4.32
C TYR A 61 -3.07 -7.17 -5.33
N TYR A 62 -3.86 -6.20 -4.86
CA TYR A 62 -4.45 -5.19 -5.75
C TYR A 62 -3.39 -4.29 -6.40
N VAL A 63 -2.31 -3.96 -5.68
CA VAL A 63 -1.15 -3.26 -6.27
C VAL A 63 -0.49 -4.12 -7.35
N TYR A 64 -0.33 -5.42 -7.11
CA TYR A 64 0.21 -6.37 -8.08
C TYR A 64 -0.65 -6.44 -9.36
N VAL A 65 -1.97 -6.55 -9.23
CA VAL A 65 -2.90 -6.57 -10.37
C VAL A 65 -2.81 -5.30 -11.21
N GLU A 66 -2.78 -4.13 -10.57
CA GLU A 66 -2.55 -2.86 -11.28
C GLU A 66 -1.18 -2.85 -11.97
N GLY A 67 -0.16 -3.43 -11.34
CA GLY A 67 1.17 -3.55 -11.92
C GLY A 67 1.18 -4.39 -13.19
N LEU A 68 0.52 -5.54 -13.15
CA LEU A 68 0.33 -6.39 -14.33
C LEU A 68 -0.41 -5.66 -15.45
N ALA A 69 -1.50 -4.96 -15.13
CA ALA A 69 -2.29 -4.21 -16.11
C ALA A 69 -1.46 -3.10 -16.81
N ARG A 70 -0.45 -2.57 -16.12
CA ARG A 70 0.50 -1.57 -16.65
C ARG A 70 1.74 -2.17 -17.29
N GLY A 71 1.85 -3.50 -17.37
CA GLY A 71 2.99 -4.21 -17.96
C GLY A 71 4.23 -4.31 -17.06
N TYR A 72 4.09 -4.09 -15.74
CA TYR A 72 5.20 -4.23 -14.80
C TYR A 72 5.39 -5.68 -14.35
N HIS A 73 6.66 -6.10 -14.26
CA HIS A 73 7.05 -7.41 -13.75
C HIS A 73 7.25 -7.37 -12.23
N LEU A 74 6.14 -7.46 -11.51
CA LEU A 74 6.15 -7.58 -10.05
C LEU A 74 6.17 -9.06 -9.64
N ASP A 75 6.89 -9.35 -8.56
CA ASP A 75 7.03 -10.71 -8.05
C ASP A 75 5.91 -11.03 -7.04
N LYS A 76 4.90 -11.78 -7.49
CA LYS A 76 3.74 -12.19 -6.69
C LYS A 76 4.13 -13.07 -5.50
N SER A 77 5.22 -13.84 -5.58
CA SER A 77 5.64 -14.76 -4.51
C SER A 77 6.01 -14.04 -3.20
N LYS A 78 6.26 -12.72 -3.28
CA LYS A 78 6.55 -11.87 -2.12
C LYS A 78 5.33 -11.57 -1.25
N ILE A 79 4.12 -11.85 -1.73
CA ILE A 79 2.87 -11.67 -0.99
C ILE A 79 2.61 -12.95 -0.19
N ILE A 80 2.60 -12.86 1.14
CA ILE A 80 2.57 -14.05 2.00
C ILE A 80 1.17 -14.67 2.08
N LYS A 81 0.15 -13.83 2.23
CA LYS A 81 -1.25 -14.26 2.39
C LYS A 81 -2.15 -13.13 1.89
N TYR A 82 -3.22 -13.46 1.19
CA TYR A 82 -4.21 -12.49 0.75
C TYR A 82 -5.59 -13.15 0.65
N ASP A 83 -6.63 -12.34 0.75
CA ASP A 83 -8.02 -12.72 0.56
C ASP A 83 -8.72 -11.60 -0.21
N LEU A 84 -9.43 -11.96 -1.28
CA LEU A 84 -10.10 -11.00 -2.16
C LEU A 84 -11.51 -10.63 -1.68
N THR A 85 -12.03 -11.37 -0.70
CA THR A 85 -13.37 -11.17 -0.13
C THR A 85 -13.39 -10.09 0.95
N ILE A 86 -12.24 -9.80 1.56
CA ILE A 86 -12.13 -8.80 2.62
C ILE A 86 -12.04 -7.38 2.06
N ARG A 87 -12.63 -6.42 2.79
CA ARG A 87 -12.55 -5.00 2.49
C ARG A 87 -12.03 -4.26 3.71
N LEU A 88 -11.12 -3.30 3.48
CA LEU A 88 -10.69 -2.37 4.52
C LEU A 88 -11.50 -1.08 4.36
N PRO A 89 -12.28 -0.66 5.37
CA PRO A 89 -12.98 0.62 5.30
C PRO A 89 -11.97 1.76 5.24
N VAL A 90 -12.18 2.68 4.31
CA VAL A 90 -11.41 3.92 4.18
C VAL A 90 -12.38 5.07 4.36
N THR A 91 -12.01 6.07 5.16
CA THR A 91 -12.84 7.27 5.34
C THR A 91 -12.64 8.24 4.19
N GLU A 92 -13.70 8.96 3.78
CA GLU A 92 -13.60 10.00 2.75
C GLU A 92 -12.57 11.08 3.11
N GLY A 93 -12.46 11.43 4.40
CA GLY A 93 -11.45 12.36 4.90
C GLY A 93 -10.01 11.90 4.61
N GLN A 94 -9.73 10.61 4.76
CA GLN A 94 -8.43 10.03 4.42
C GLN A 94 -8.15 10.11 2.92
N VAL A 95 -9.13 9.79 2.07
CA VAL A 95 -8.99 9.88 0.60
C VAL A 95 -8.74 11.31 0.16
N ASN A 96 -9.52 12.27 0.67
CA ASN A 96 -9.39 13.69 0.33
C ASN A 96 -8.04 14.27 0.75
N TYR A 97 -7.53 13.89 1.92
CA TYR A 97 -6.21 14.31 2.38
C TYR A 97 -5.10 13.76 1.49
N GLU A 98 -5.14 12.46 1.19
CA GLU A 98 -4.17 11.82 0.30
C GLU A 98 -4.20 12.44 -1.10
N PHE A 99 -5.39 12.79 -1.62
CA PHE A 99 -5.53 13.31 -2.99
C PHE A 99 -4.91 14.71 -3.11
N LYS A 100 -5.19 15.59 -2.13
CA LYS A 100 -4.53 16.90 -2.02
C LYS A 100 -3.02 16.76 -1.87
N HIS A 101 -2.54 15.73 -1.14
CA HIS A 101 -1.12 15.49 -0.96
C HIS A 101 -0.43 15.00 -2.24
N LEU A 102 -1.10 14.12 -3.01
CA LEU A 102 -0.64 13.68 -4.32
C LEU A 102 -0.50 14.86 -5.29
N LEU A 103 -1.54 15.71 -5.40
CA LEU A 103 -1.52 16.91 -6.24
C LEU A 103 -0.38 17.87 -5.89
N LYS A 104 -0.14 18.10 -4.59
CA LYS A 104 0.99 18.92 -4.13
C LYS A 104 2.35 18.33 -4.53
N LYS A 105 2.49 17.00 -4.48
CA LYS A 105 3.72 16.33 -4.93
C LYS A 105 3.94 16.44 -6.44
N LEU A 106 2.88 16.33 -7.23
CA LEU A 106 2.95 16.49 -8.68
C LEU A 106 3.30 17.93 -9.06
N LYS A 107 2.71 18.93 -8.40
CA LYS A 107 3.01 20.36 -8.64
C LYS A 107 4.46 20.76 -8.36
N LYS A 108 5.12 20.11 -7.40
CA LYS A 108 6.53 20.38 -7.04
C LYS A 108 7.54 19.72 -7.98
N ARG A 109 7.09 18.96 -8.98
CA ARG A 109 7.93 18.24 -9.93
C ARG A 109 7.95 18.89 -11.32
N ILE A 110 7.26 20.03 -11.47
CA ILE A 110 7.36 20.93 -12.63
C ILE A 110 8.46 21.95 -12.32
#